data_AF-A0A0P0NBJ7-F1
#
_entry.id   AF-A0A0P0NBJ7-F1
#
_cell.length_a   1.000
_cell.length_b   1.000
_cell.length_c   1.000
_cell.angle_alpha   90.00
_cell.angle_beta   90.00
_cell.angle_gamma   90.00
#
_symmetry.space_group_name_H-M   'P 1'
#
loop_
_entity.id
_entity.type
_entity.pdbx_description
1 polymer ?
#
loop_
_entity_poly.entity_id
_entity_poly.type
_entity_poly.pdbx_seq_one_letter_code
_entity_poly.pdbx_strand_id
1 'polypeptide(L)' 'MQALTSFVLMDIQTILVVILFIAAIFYIGRMILRSVSPKKGGCASNCKCGVDFSNIEPTKK' A
#
# COMPACT_ATOMS: atom_id res chain seq x y z
N MET A 1 -37.74 12.14 21.54
CA MET A 1 -36.36 12.66 21.56
C MET A 1 -35.32 11.60 21.99
N GLN A 2 -35.66 10.65 22.86
CA GLN A 2 -34.76 9.59 23.38
C GLN A 2 -34.31 8.51 22.35
N ALA A 3 -35.09 8.29 21.28
CA ALA A 3 -34.74 7.34 20.22
C ALA A 3 -33.73 7.89 19.20
N LEU A 4 -33.73 9.21 18.98
CA LEU A 4 -32.82 9.88 18.04
C LEU A 4 -31.37 9.84 18.56
N THR A 5 -31.18 10.00 19.87
CA THR A 5 -29.85 9.97 20.51
C THR A 5 -29.23 8.57 20.55
N SER A 6 -30.04 7.51 20.66
CA SER A 6 -29.54 6.12 20.72
C SER A 6 -29.14 5.59 19.33
N PHE A 7 -29.87 5.97 18.29
CA PHE A 7 -29.53 5.67 16.89
C PHE A 7 -28.22 6.38 16.49
N VAL A 8 -28.15 7.70 16.70
CA VAL A 8 -26.96 8.51 16.40
C VAL A 8 -25.71 8.00 17.13
N LEU A 9 -25.81 7.47 18.35
CA LEU A 9 -24.67 6.96 19.12
C LEU A 9 -24.12 5.60 18.62
N MET A 10 -24.97 4.73 18.06
CA MET A 10 -24.56 3.44 17.47
C MET A 10 -23.95 3.62 16.07
N ASP A 11 -24.51 4.53 15.26
CA ASP A 11 -24.03 4.83 13.92
C ASP A 11 -22.71 5.59 13.92
N ILE A 12 -22.48 6.50 14.89
CA ILE A 12 -21.22 7.26 14.98
C ILE A 12 -20.02 6.40 15.36
N GLN A 13 -20.19 5.42 16.25
CA GLN A 13 -19.11 4.49 16.57
C GLN A 13 -18.77 3.63 15.35
N THR A 14 -19.80 3.13 14.68
CA THR A 14 -19.63 2.30 13.47
C THR A 14 -18.96 3.08 12.34
N ILE A 15 -19.39 4.33 12.08
CA ILE A 15 -18.80 5.15 11.01
C ILE A 15 -17.35 5.54 11.31
N LEU A 16 -17.01 5.78 12.59
CA LEU A 16 -15.62 6.03 13.00
C LEU A 16 -14.73 4.81 12.73
N VAL A 17 -15.19 3.61 13.08
CA VAL A 17 -14.45 2.36 12.83
C VAL A 17 -14.27 2.12 11.33
N VAL A 18 -15.32 2.33 10.53
CA VAL A 18 -15.27 2.17 9.07
C VAL A 18 -14.28 3.15 8.44
N ILE A 19 -14.29 4.42 8.85
CA ILE A 19 -13.35 5.43 8.34
C ILE A 19 -11.90 5.05 8.69
N LEU A 20 -11.65 4.62 9.93
CA LEU A 20 -10.31 4.20 10.36
C LEU A 20 -9.82 2.99 9.55
N PHE A 21 -10.70 2.02 9.30
CA PHE A 21 -10.39 0.84 8.50
C PHE A 21 -10.07 1.18 7.05
N ILE A 22 -10.86 2.06 6.42
CA ILE A 22 -10.59 2.55 5.05
C ILE A 22 -9.25 3.29 5.00
N ALA A 23 -8.95 4.14 5.98
CA ALA A 23 -7.67 4.85 6.07
C ALA A 23 -6.48 3.89 6.18
N ALA A 24 -6.61 2.81 6.96
CA ALA A 24 -5.59 1.79 7.11
C ALA A 24 -5.33 1.03 5.79
N ILE A 25 -6.39 0.58 5.10
CA ILE A 25 -6.28 -0.09 3.80
C ILE A 25 -5.63 0.86 2.77
N PHE A 26 -6.05 2.11 2.72
CA PHE A 26 -5.47 3.10 1.81
C PHE A 26 -3.98 3.32 2.07
N TYR A 27 -3.57 3.41 3.34
CA TYR A 27 -2.17 3.59 3.72
C TYR A 27 -1.31 2.38 3.33
N ILE A 28 -1.76 1.18 3.65
CA ILE A 28 -1.05 -0.06 3.31
C ILE A 28 -1.01 -0.26 1.80
N GLY A 29 -2.13 -0.09 1.10
CA GLY A 29 -2.21 -0.18 -0.36
C GLY A 29 -1.25 0.79 -1.05
N ARG A 30 -1.18 2.05 -0.58
CA ARG A 30 -0.22 3.05 -1.08
C ARG A 30 1.23 2.65 -0.80
N MET A 31 1.50 2.07 0.37
CA MET A 31 2.83 1.58 0.73
C MET A 31 3.28 0.45 -0.20
N ILE A 32 2.41 -0.55 -0.43
CA ILE A 32 2.69 -1.68 -1.31
C ILE A 32 2.84 -1.22 -2.76
N LEU A 33 1.96 -0.36 -3.26
CA LEU A 33 2.04 0.14 -4.63
C LEU A 33 3.35 0.91 -4.86
N ARG A 34 3.83 1.65 -3.86
CA ARG A 34 5.13 2.33 -3.93
C ARG A 34 6.33 1.36 -3.92
N SER A 35 6.22 0.24 -3.22
CA SER A 35 7.25 -0.79 -3.18
C SER A 35 7.30 -1.66 -4.44
N VAL A 36 6.15 -1.89 -5.08
CA VAL A 36 6.01 -2.77 -6.26
C VAL A 36 6.12 -2.00 -7.59
N SER A 37 5.75 -0.72 -7.61
CA SER A 37 5.92 0.16 -8.78
C SER A 37 6.98 1.23 -8.50
N PRO A 38 8.27 0.85 -8.39
CA PRO A 38 9.32 1.83 -8.41
C PRO A 38 9.21 2.65 -9.70
N LYS A 39 9.04 3.97 -9.55
CA LYS A 39 9.02 4.95 -10.64
C LYS A 39 10.21 4.62 -11.56
N LYS A 40 9.95 4.33 -12.85
CA LYS A 40 10.92 3.94 -13.90
C LYS A 40 12.38 4.19 -13.46
N GLY A 41 13.02 3.14 -12.93
CA GLY A 41 14.38 3.19 -12.37
C GLY A 41 14.54 2.96 -10.86
N GLY A 42 13.48 2.64 -10.10
CA GLY A 42 13.59 2.48 -8.65
C GLY A 42 14.17 1.13 -8.19
N CYS A 43 15.48 1.04 -8.26
CA CYS A 43 16.27 0.57 -7.14
C CYS A 43 16.50 1.75 -6.21
N ALA A 44 16.47 1.55 -4.89
CA ALA A 44 17.16 2.48 -4.00
C ALA A 44 18.60 2.66 -4.54
N SER A 45 19.22 3.84 -4.39
CA SER A 45 20.39 4.26 -5.19
C SER A 45 21.66 3.37 -5.09
N ASN A 46 21.58 2.19 -4.47
CA ASN A 46 22.60 1.16 -4.36
C ASN A 46 22.08 -0.31 -4.46
N CYS A 47 20.83 -0.55 -4.85
CA CYS A 47 20.34 -1.92 -5.04
C CYS A 47 20.64 -2.40 -6.47
N LYS A 48 21.32 -3.53 -6.64
CA LYS A 48 21.48 -4.22 -7.93
C LYS A 48 20.23 -5.08 -8.27
N CYS A 49 19.02 -4.57 -8.01
CA CYS A 49 17.78 -5.28 -8.39
C CYS A 49 17.47 -4.99 -9.86
N GLY A 50 18.17 -5.73 -10.72
CA GLY A 50 18.20 -5.50 -12.16
C GLY A 50 19.54 -5.97 -12.66
N VAL A 51 19.78 -7.28 -12.58
CA VAL A 51 20.87 -7.91 -13.33
C VAL A 51 20.59 -7.67 -14.80
N ASP A 52 21.30 -6.69 -15.36
CA ASP A 52 21.32 -6.40 -16.78
C ASP A 52 22.12 -7.52 -17.45
N PHE A 53 21.41 -8.55 -17.93
CA PHE A 53 22.00 -9.66 -18.66
C PHE A 53 22.44 -9.29 -20.08
N SER A 54 22.31 -8.01 -20.46
CA SER A 54 22.71 -7.51 -21.78
C SER A 54 24.21 -7.59 -22.04
N ASN A 55 25.04 -7.87 -21.02
CA ASN A 55 26.51 -7.95 -21.13
C ASN A 55 27.12 -9.22 -20.52
N ILE A 56 26.35 -10.31 -20.36
CA ILE A 56 26.87 -11.59 -19.85
C ILE A 56 26.84 -12.61 -20.98
N GLU A 57 28.00 -12.85 -21.59
CA GLU A 57 28.18 -13.93 -22.56
C GLU A 57 28.00 -15.28 -21.85
N PRO A 58 27.03 -16.13 -22.26
CA PRO A 58 26.89 -17.44 -21.66
C PRO A 58 28.06 -18.32 -22.11
N THR A 59 29.07 -18.48 -21.25
CA THR A 59 30.02 -19.59 -21.38
C THR A 59 29.23 -20.89 -21.27
N LYS A 60 29.00 -21.52 -22.43
CA LYS A 60 28.53 -22.91 -22.53
C LYS A 60 29.61 -23.80 -21.92
N LYS A 61 29.26 -24.60 -20.91
CA LYS A 61 30.00 -25.84 -20.60
C LYS A 61 29.31 -26.99 -21.30
#